data_AF-A0A520IM29-F1
#
_entry.id   AF-A0A520IM29-F1
#
_cell.length_a   1.000
_cell.length_b   1.000
_cell.length_c   1.000
_cell.angle_alpha   90.00
_cell.angle_beta   90.00
_cell.angle_gamma   90.00
#
_symmetry.space_group_name_H-M   'P 1'
#
loop_
_entity.id
_entity.type
_entity.pdbx_description
1 polymer ?
#
loop_
_entity_poly.entity_id
_entity_poly.type
_entity_poly.pdbx_seq_one_letter_code
_entity_poly.pdbx_strand_id
1 'polypeptide(L)'
;MSTVTAVPLQPTKRSYLIYLWLGIALALIGAVALARQGDDPLTRNGRAKGVVTTASGLQYKILTPGKPGAAKPTDADVALVNYEGKLLNGTTFDKSQQPTPLPVTGVVPGFS
;
A
#
# COMPACT_ATOMS: atom_id res chain seq x y z
N MET A 1 2.86 -5.85 -63.38
CA MET A 1 2.27 -5.20 -62.20
C MET A 1 1.26 -6.16 -61.61
N SER A 2 1.54 -6.75 -60.44
CA SER A 2 0.65 -7.72 -59.80
C SER A 2 -0.46 -6.99 -59.06
N THR A 3 -1.67 -7.01 -59.61
CA THR A 3 -2.89 -6.54 -58.96
C THR A 3 -3.19 -7.41 -57.75
N VAL A 4 -3.05 -6.85 -56.55
CA VAL A 4 -3.47 -7.48 -55.30
C VAL A 4 -5.00 -7.52 -55.31
N THR A 5 -5.57 -8.68 -55.59
CA THR A 5 -7.01 -8.91 -55.48
C THR A 5 -7.39 -8.92 -54.00
N ALA A 6 -7.78 -7.76 -53.45
CA ALA A 6 -8.27 -7.68 -52.09
C ALA A 6 -9.69 -8.27 -52.02
N VAL A 7 -9.83 -9.41 -51.35
CA VAL A 7 -11.14 -10.00 -51.04
C VAL A 7 -11.90 -9.04 -50.11
N PRO A 8 -13.10 -8.57 -50.48
CA PRO A 8 -13.85 -7.63 -49.66
C PRO A 8 -14.26 -8.27 -48.34
N LEU A 9 -13.81 -7.69 -47.24
CA LEU A 9 -14.20 -8.11 -45.90
C LEU A 9 -15.67 -7.77 -45.66
N GLN A 10 -16.45 -8.73 -45.17
CA GLN A 10 -17.83 -8.45 -44.80
C GLN A 10 -17.89 -7.50 -43.58
N PRO A 11 -18.77 -6.48 -43.59
CA PRO A 11 -18.89 -5.57 -42.47
C PRO A 11 -19.40 -6.29 -41.23
N THR A 12 -18.71 -6.10 -40.10
CA THR A 12 -19.14 -6.64 -38.81
C THR A 12 -20.13 -5.71 -38.14
N LYS A 13 -21.03 -6.25 -37.32
CA LYS A 13 -22.00 -5.44 -36.56
C LYS A 13 -21.25 -4.62 -35.51
N ARG A 14 -21.53 -3.32 -35.43
CA ARG A 14 -20.92 -2.39 -34.44
C ARG A 14 -21.07 -2.86 -32.99
N SER A 15 -22.13 -3.64 -32.69
CA SER A 15 -22.32 -4.26 -31.38
C SER A 15 -21.21 -5.25 -31.00
N TYR A 16 -20.60 -5.95 -31.96
CA TYR A 16 -19.48 -6.86 -31.69
C TYR A 16 -18.23 -6.11 -31.19
N LEU A 17 -17.98 -4.90 -31.69
CA LEU A 17 -16.92 -4.04 -31.13
C LEU A 17 -17.22 -3.67 -29.68
N ILE A 18 -18.48 -3.37 -29.35
CA ILE A 18 -18.88 -3.06 -27.97
C ILE A 18 -18.66 -4.28 -27.06
N TYR A 19 -19.07 -5.47 -27.47
CA TYR A 19 -18.83 -6.70 -26.70
C TYR A 19 -17.35 -7.03 -26.56
N LEU A 20 -16.54 -6.81 -27.60
CA LEU A 20 -15.09 -6.97 -27.55
C LEU A 20 -14.48 -6.03 -26.49
N TRP A 21 -14.85 -4.75 -26.51
CA TRP A 21 -14.36 -3.79 -25.52
C TRP A 21 -14.82 -4.10 -24.10
N LEU A 22 -16.08 -4.54 -23.92
CA LEU A 22 -16.59 -5.00 -22.63
C LEU A 22 -15.83 -6.24 -22.12
N GLY A 23 -15.54 -7.20 -22.99
CA GLY A 23 -14.75 -8.39 -22.66
C GLY A 23 -13.32 -8.05 -22.27
N ILE A 24 -12.66 -7.15 -23.01
CA ILE A 24 -11.32 -6.66 -22.68
C ILE A 24 -11.34 -5.93 -21.33
N ALA A 25 -12.30 -5.04 -21.10
CA ALA A 25 -12.43 -4.34 -19.82
C ALA A 25 -12.62 -5.32 -18.66
N LEU A 26 -13.48 -6.33 -18.82
CA LEU A 26 -13.69 -7.37 -17.81
C LEU A 26 -12.40 -8.18 -17.54
N ALA A 27 -11.67 -8.56 -18.59
CA ALA A 27 -10.41 -9.29 -18.46
C ALA A 27 -9.34 -8.45 -17.72
N LEU A 28 -9.24 -7.15 -18.03
CA LEU A 28 -8.34 -6.23 -17.34
C LEU A 28 -8.70 -6.07 -15.86
N ILE A 29 -9.99 -5.94 -15.54
CA ILE A 29 -10.46 -5.88 -14.15
C ILE A 29 -10.08 -7.16 -13.40
N GLY A 30 -10.33 -8.33 -14.00
CA GLY A 30 -9.97 -9.63 -13.43
C GLY A 30 -8.47 -9.78 -13.19
N ALA A 31 -7.64 -9.40 -14.17
CA ALA A 31 -6.19 -9.45 -14.06
C ALA A 31 -5.67 -8.54 -12.93
N VAL A 32 -6.21 -7.32 -12.82
CA VAL A 32 -5.84 -6.38 -11.74
C VAL A 32 -6.25 -6.92 -10.37
N ALA A 33 -7.42 -7.55 -10.26
CA ALA A 33 -7.89 -8.14 -9.00
C ALA A 33 -6.99 -9.31 -8.55
N LEU A 34 -6.62 -10.20 -9.46
CA LEU A 34 -5.71 -11.32 -9.19
C LEU A 34 -4.30 -10.84 -8.81
N ALA A 35 -3.76 -9.86 -9.53
CA ALA A 35 -2.45 -9.28 -9.22
C ALA A 35 -2.40 -8.68 -7.80
N ARG A 36 -3.50 -8.06 -7.34
CA ARG A 36 -3.59 -7.48 -5.98
C ARG A 36 -3.77 -8.50 -4.86
N GLN A 37 -4.30 -9.69 -5.14
CA GLN A 37 -4.41 -10.75 -4.13
C GLN A 37 -3.05 -11.31 -3.73
N GLY A 38 -2.09 -11.33 -4.66
CA GLY A 38 -0.72 -11.81 -4.42
C GLY A 38 0.21 -10.81 -3.73
N ASP A 39 -0.20 -9.55 -3.53
CA ASP A 39 0.62 -8.55 -2.85
C ASP A 39 0.86 -8.98 -1.38
N ASP A 40 2.12 -8.86 -0.93
CA ASP A 40 2.48 -9.06 0.46
C ASP A 40 1.82 -7.98 1.38
N PRO A 41 1.75 -8.21 2.69
CA PRO A 41 1.12 -7.29 3.63
C PRO A 41 1.68 -5.86 3.60
N LEU A 42 2.99 -5.69 3.39
CA LEU A 42 3.64 -4.37 3.36
C LEU A 42 3.32 -3.64 2.05
N THR A 43 3.32 -4.34 0.91
CA THR A 43 2.93 -3.76 -0.38
C THR A 43 1.49 -3.25 -0.35
N ARG A 44 0.57 -4.01 0.26
CA ARG A 44 -0.82 -3.57 0.43
C ARG A 44 -0.94 -2.38 1.37
N ASN A 45 -0.23 -2.39 2.50
CA ASN A 45 -0.29 -1.30 3.47
C ASN A 45 0.29 0.01 2.91
N GLY A 46 1.36 -0.07 2.11
CA GLY A 46 1.98 1.11 1.50
C GLY A 46 1.05 1.86 0.52
N ARG A 47 0.03 1.18 -0.02
CA ARG A 47 -1.00 1.77 -0.89
C ARG A 47 -2.19 2.34 -0.09
N ALA A 48 -2.24 2.12 1.22
CA ALA A 48 -3.37 2.56 2.05
C ALA A 48 -3.34 4.09 2.27
N LYS A 49 -4.53 4.69 2.36
CA LYS A 49 -4.67 6.15 2.50
C LYS A 49 -4.00 6.66 3.78
N GLY A 50 -3.09 7.61 3.60
CA GLY A 50 -2.37 8.30 4.68
C GLY A 50 -1.16 7.52 5.20
N VAL A 51 -0.82 6.37 4.61
CA VAL A 51 0.44 5.68 4.87
C VAL A 51 1.56 6.38 4.10
N VAL A 52 2.67 6.63 4.77
CA VAL A 52 3.90 7.15 4.20
C VAL A 52 4.95 6.06 4.30
N THR A 53 5.64 5.78 3.19
CA THR A 53 6.77 4.84 3.14
C THR A 53 8.05 5.64 3.12
N THR A 54 8.96 5.35 4.04
CA THR A 54 10.29 5.98 4.15
C THR A 54 11.31 5.27 3.25
N ALA A 55 12.50 5.86 3.09
CA ALA A 55 13.59 5.26 2.32
C ALA A 55 14.10 3.92 2.89
N SER A 56 13.95 3.68 4.20
CA SER A 56 14.31 2.40 4.84
C SER A 56 13.26 1.31 4.62
N GLY A 57 12.11 1.64 4.02
CA GLY A 57 10.95 0.74 3.89
C GLY A 57 10.00 0.77 5.08
N LEU A 58 10.30 1.51 6.16
CA LEU A 58 9.36 1.73 7.26
C LEU A 58 8.12 2.45 6.74
N GLN A 59 6.95 1.95 7.12
CA GLN A 59 5.66 2.53 6.80
C GLN A 59 4.98 3.05 8.06
N TYR A 60 4.52 4.29 8.04
CA TYR A 60 3.80 4.88 9.16
C TYR A 60 2.59 5.68 8.70
N LYS A 61 1.65 5.89 9.62
CA LYS A 61 0.50 6.76 9.43
C LYS A 61 0.32 7.63 10.67
N ILE A 62 0.22 8.94 10.44
CA ILE A 62 -0.09 9.89 11.51
C ILE A 62 -1.60 9.81 11.76
N LEU A 63 -2.00 9.35 12.96
CA LEU A 63 -3.40 9.33 13.38
C LEU A 63 -3.83 10.69 13.93
N THR A 64 -3.01 11.23 14.84
CA THR A 64 -3.19 12.55 15.43
C THR A 64 -1.86 13.29 15.37
N PRO A 65 -1.77 14.45 14.70
CA PRO A 65 -0.54 15.22 14.67
C PRO A 65 -0.22 15.79 16.05
N GLY A 66 1.07 15.90 16.37
CA GLY A 66 1.54 16.62 17.55
C GLY A 66 1.25 18.12 17.47
N LYS A 67 1.47 18.82 18.59
CA LYS A 67 1.31 20.28 18.63
C LYS A 67 2.21 20.95 17.58
N PRO A 68 1.73 22.02 16.90
CA PRO A 68 2.57 22.78 15.98
C PRO A 68 3.85 23.26 16.67
N GLY A 69 5.00 23.03 16.04
CA GLY A 69 6.30 23.43 16.59
C GLY A 69 6.80 22.61 17.78
N ALA A 70 6.14 21.50 18.14
CA ALA A 70 6.68 20.58 19.14
C ALA A 70 8.03 20.01 18.68
N ALA A 71 8.99 19.95 19.60
CA ALA A 71 10.29 19.33 19.35
C ALA A 71 10.10 17.86 18.99
N LYS A 72 10.88 17.40 18.00
CA LYS A 72 11.01 15.98 17.69
C LYS A 72 12.09 15.39 18.59
N PRO A 73 11.92 14.15 19.07
CA PRO A 73 12.97 13.48 19.83
C PRO A 73 14.21 13.30 18.96
N THR A 74 15.36 13.33 19.63
CA THR A 74 16.69 13.05 19.08
C THR A 74 17.21 11.74 19.65
N ASP A 75 18.29 11.21 19.07
CA ASP A 75 18.91 9.94 19.49
C ASP A 75 19.36 9.93 20.97
N ALA A 76 19.61 11.10 21.55
CA ALA A 76 20.00 11.25 22.96
C ALA A 76 18.81 11.26 23.93
N ASP A 77 17.58 11.36 23.43
CA ASP A 77 16.39 11.53 24.26
C ASP A 77 15.79 10.20 24.74
N VAL A 78 14.96 10.32 25.77
CA VAL A 78 14.07 9.24 26.26
C VAL A 78 12.63 9.65 26.00
N ALA A 79 11.93 8.91 25.15
CA ALA A 79 10.54 9.15 24.82
C ALA A 79 9.62 8.38 25.78
N LEU A 80 8.59 9.04 26.30
CA LEU A 80 7.57 8.39 27.12
C LEU A 80 6.38 8.01 26.23
N VAL A 81 6.17 6.70 26.01
CA VAL A 81 5.26 6.21 24.97
C VAL A 81 4.19 5.26 25.54
N ASN A 82 2.95 5.46 25.12
CA ASN A 82 1.90 4.45 25.21
C ASN A 82 1.83 3.71 23.87
N TYR A 83 2.03 2.38 23.88
CA TYR A 83 2.07 1.57 22.67
C TYR A 83 1.35 0.23 22.81
N GLU A 84 0.99 -0.34 21.67
CA GLU A 84 0.49 -1.71 21.53
C GLU A 84 1.13 -2.33 20.30
N GLY A 85 1.92 -3.38 20.49
CA GLY A 85 2.57 -4.15 19.44
C GLY A 85 1.72 -5.35 19.03
N LYS A 86 1.39 -5.46 17.75
CA LYS A 86 0.62 -6.57 17.17
C LYS A 86 1.35 -7.21 16.01
N LEU A 87 1.18 -8.53 15.89
CA LEU A 87 1.55 -9.28 14.71
C LEU A 87 0.54 -9.00 13.57
N LEU A 88 0.90 -9.38 12.34
CA LEU A 88 0.05 -9.17 11.15
C LEU A 88 -1.29 -9.93 11.22
N ASN A 89 -1.37 -10.98 12.03
CA ASN A 89 -2.62 -11.72 12.30
C ASN A 89 -3.49 -11.04 13.38
N GLY A 90 -3.07 -9.89 13.92
CA GLY A 90 -3.79 -9.14 14.94
C GLY A 90 -3.48 -9.55 16.38
N THR A 91 -2.71 -10.60 16.62
CA THR A 91 -2.31 -11.02 17.97
C THR A 91 -1.40 -9.97 18.61
N THR A 92 -1.81 -9.42 19.76
CA THR A 92 -0.97 -8.54 20.57
C THR A 92 0.13 -9.36 21.24
N PHE A 93 1.39 -8.94 21.07
CA PHE A 93 2.55 -9.56 21.72
C PHE A 93 3.10 -8.71 22.86
N ASP A 94 2.91 -7.39 22.80
CA ASP A 94 3.34 -6.47 23.85
C ASP A 94 2.43 -5.23 23.90
N LYS A 95 2.23 -4.67 25.09
CA LYS A 95 1.37 -3.51 25.31
C LYS A 95 1.74 -2.80 26.60
N SER A 96 1.93 -1.48 26.52
CA SER A 96 2.16 -0.65 27.71
C SER A 96 0.87 -0.52 28.54
N GLN A 97 0.95 -0.77 29.86
CA GLN A 97 -0.14 -0.48 30.80
C GLN A 97 -0.16 0.98 31.26
N GLN A 98 1.02 1.60 31.28
CA GLN A 98 1.26 3.00 31.59
C GLN A 98 2.35 3.53 30.65
N PRO A 99 2.48 4.86 30.48
CA PRO A 99 3.49 5.42 29.60
C PRO A 99 4.88 4.89 29.98
N THR A 100 5.55 4.26 29.02
CA THR A 100 6.81 3.55 29.23
C THR A 100 7.98 4.40 28.70
N PRO A 101 9.05 4.63 29.50
CA PRO A 101 10.21 5.39 29.05
C PRO A 101 11.07 4.51 28.12
N LEU A 102 11.31 4.99 26.91
CA LEU A 102 12.07 4.30 25.88
C LEU A 102 13.21 5.19 25.38
N PRO A 103 14.49 4.82 25.58
CA PRO A 103 15.62 5.50 24.96
C PRO A 103 15.57 5.34 23.44
N VAL A 104 15.70 6.44 22.68
CA VAL A 104 15.54 6.41 21.21
C VAL A 104 16.57 5.50 20.54
N THR A 105 17.80 5.42 21.05
CA THR A 105 18.85 4.53 20.53
C THR A 105 18.77 3.10 21.05
N GLY A 106 17.95 2.84 22.08
CA GLY A 106 17.83 1.52 22.72
C GLY A 106 16.70 0.64 22.17
N VAL A 107 15.95 1.13 21.19
CA VAL A 107 14.80 0.46 20.59
C VAL A 107 15.14 -0.10 19.20
N VAL A 108 14.23 -0.89 18.64
CA VAL A 108 14.40 -1.44 17.28
C VAL A 108 14.51 -0.30 16.25
N PRO A 109 15.26 -0.47 15.14
CA PRO A 109 15.52 0.60 14.18
C PRO A 109 14.29 1.24 13.53
N GLY A 110 13.15 0.55 13.50
CA GLY A 110 11.90 1.13 13.00
C GLY A 110 11.22 2.09 13.98
N PHE A 111 11.70 2.16 15.22
CA PHE A 111 11.17 2.98 16.32
C PHE A 111 12.08 4.18 16.64
N SER A 112 13.34 4.15 16.19
CA SER A 112 14.34 5.22 16.24
C SER A 112 14.30 6.10 14.98
#